data_AF-K3ZXN4-F1
#
_entry.id   AF-K3ZXN4-F1
#
_cell.length_a   1.000
_cell.length_b   1.000
_cell.length_c   1.000
_cell.angle_alpha   90.00
_cell.angle_beta   90.00
_cell.angle_gamma   90.00
#
_symmetry.space_group_name_H-M   'P 1'
#
loop_
_entity.id
_entity.type
_entity.pdbx_description
1 polymer ?
#
loop_
_entity_poly.entity_id
_entity_poly.type
_entity_poly.pdbx_seq_one_letter_code
_entity_poly.pdbx_strand_id
1 'polypeptide(L)'
;MAAPLRRSLPSLGRALLTPAPVRMLSAEASDALVEIKPGEIGMVSGIPEEHLRRKVVIYSPARTASQQGSGKVGRWKINFLSTQKWENPLMGWTSTGDPYANVGEAGLTFDSAESAKAFAEKHGWNYVRKRHTPLLKPKAYAENFKWRGPPKPEQA
;
A
#
# COMPACT_ATOMS: atom_id res chain seq x y z
N MET A 1 82.70 30.15 -29.07
CA MET A 1 81.57 29.59 -29.83
C MET A 1 80.47 29.19 -28.85
N ALA A 2 79.26 29.68 -29.11
CA ALA A 2 77.93 29.46 -28.51
C ALA A 2 77.75 28.52 -27.29
N ALA A 3 77.06 29.05 -26.27
CA ALA A 3 76.31 28.27 -25.28
C ALA A 3 75.08 27.58 -25.90
N PRO A 4 74.54 26.54 -25.25
CA PRO A 4 73.15 26.71 -24.82
C PRO A 4 72.90 26.27 -23.36
N LEU A 5 72.15 27.14 -22.69
CA LEU A 5 71.51 26.95 -21.39
C LEU A 5 70.55 25.76 -21.42
N ARG A 6 70.74 24.79 -20.50
CA ARG A 6 69.64 23.93 -20.04
C ARG A 6 69.61 23.93 -18.52
N ARG A 7 68.54 24.52 -18.01
CA ARG A 7 68.18 24.66 -16.60
C ARG A 7 68.04 23.29 -15.94
N SER A 8 68.65 23.12 -14.77
CA SER A 8 68.33 22.02 -13.85
C SER A 8 66.99 22.31 -13.18
N LEU A 9 66.16 21.26 -13.05
CA LEU A 9 65.03 21.24 -12.15
C LEU A 9 65.36 20.24 -11.04
N PRO A 10 65.27 20.61 -9.75
CA PRO A 10 65.45 19.65 -8.67
C PRO A 10 64.25 18.70 -8.63
N SER A 11 64.53 17.40 -8.53
CA SER A 11 63.53 16.34 -8.29
C SER A 11 62.94 16.51 -6.89
N LEU A 12 61.75 17.12 -6.81
CA LEU A 12 60.96 17.13 -5.58
C LEU A 12 60.36 15.75 -5.33
N GLY A 13 60.59 15.25 -4.12
CA GLY A 13 60.36 13.88 -3.70
C GLY A 13 58.92 13.41 -3.83
N ARG A 14 58.77 12.14 -4.19
CA ARG A 14 57.53 11.38 -4.10
C ARG A 14 57.23 11.13 -2.62
N ALA A 15 56.47 12.04 -2.01
CA ALA A 15 55.86 11.80 -0.71
C ALA A 15 54.85 10.64 -0.85
N LEU A 16 54.99 9.64 0.02
CA LEU A 16 54.04 8.55 0.17
C LEU A 16 52.74 9.12 0.75
N LEU A 17 51.75 9.38 -0.11
CA LEU A 17 50.38 9.64 0.31
C LEU A 17 49.77 8.31 0.75
N THR A 18 49.73 8.08 2.06
CA THR A 18 48.87 7.08 2.68
C THR A 18 47.40 7.41 2.36
N PRO A 19 46.58 6.48 1.85
CA PRO A 19 45.15 6.73 1.75
C PRO A 19 44.58 6.82 3.17
N ALA A 20 44.09 8.00 3.56
CA ALA A 20 43.28 8.15 4.76
C ALA A 20 42.03 7.25 4.62
N PRO A 21 41.57 6.56 5.68
CA PRO A 21 40.33 5.83 5.61
C PRO A 21 39.21 6.83 5.36
N VAL A 22 38.56 6.72 4.20
CA VAL A 22 37.27 7.36 3.95
C VAL A 22 36.35 6.81 5.04
N ARG A 23 36.03 7.67 6.01
CA ARG A 23 35.04 7.39 7.04
C ARG A 23 33.73 7.17 6.30
N MET A 24 33.40 5.91 6.02
CA MET A 24 32.08 5.51 5.59
C MET A 24 31.13 6.04 6.65
N LEU A 25 30.42 7.13 6.32
CA LEU A 25 29.25 7.52 7.07
C LEU A 25 28.30 6.34 6.92
N SER A 26 28.20 5.57 7.99
CA SER A 26 27.30 4.45 8.00
C SER A 26 25.88 4.94 7.75
N ALA A 27 25.16 4.21 6.91
CA ALA A 27 23.75 4.45 6.60
C ALA A 27 22.80 4.18 7.78
N GLU A 28 23.35 3.97 8.98
CA GLU A 28 22.62 3.73 10.24
C GLU A 28 22.26 5.01 11.00
N ALA A 29 22.17 6.15 10.29
CA ALA A 29 21.69 7.42 10.86
C ALA A 29 20.26 7.80 10.40
N SER A 30 19.52 6.85 9.82
CA SER A 30 18.12 7.07 9.41
C SER A 30 17.11 6.61 10.45
N ASP A 31 17.54 5.86 11.46
CA ASP A 31 16.66 5.16 12.40
C ASP A 31 16.76 5.76 13.80
N ALA A 32 16.71 7.09 13.88
CA ALA A 32 16.25 7.76 15.09
C ALA A 32 14.73 7.45 15.22
N LEU A 33 14.45 6.22 15.67
CA LEU A 33 13.12 5.67 15.90
C LEU A 33 12.40 6.53 16.93
N VAL A 34 11.69 7.55 16.45
CA VAL A 34 10.55 8.08 17.19
C VAL A 34 9.57 6.93 17.27
N GLU A 35 9.45 6.30 18.43
CA GLU A 35 8.41 5.33 18.73
C GLU A 35 7.06 6.05 18.64
N ILE A 36 6.49 6.10 17.44
CA ILE A 36 5.17 6.70 17.21
C ILE A 36 4.18 5.83 17.96
N LYS A 37 3.62 6.32 19.06
CA LYS A 37 2.59 5.56 19.77
C LYS A 37 1.34 5.50 18.87
N PRO A 38 0.65 4.35 18.84
CA PRO A 38 -0.55 4.20 18.04
C PRO A 38 -1.58 5.27 18.44
N GLY A 39 -2.08 6.03 17.46
CA GLY A 39 -3.05 7.10 17.66
C GLY A 39 -2.50 8.53 17.83
N GLU A 40 -1.19 8.71 18.00
CA GLU A 40 -0.59 10.06 18.14
C GLU A 40 -0.81 10.93 16.90
N ILE A 41 -0.64 10.35 15.71
CA ILE A 41 -0.83 11.07 14.44
C ILE A 41 -2.30 11.44 14.24
N GLY A 42 -3.23 10.59 14.71
CA GLY A 42 -4.67 10.89 14.70
C GLY A 42 -4.99 12.19 15.44
N MET A 43 -4.42 12.37 16.63
CA MET A 43 -4.62 13.56 17.46
C MET A 43 -4.04 14.83 16.82
N VAL A 44 -2.86 14.72 16.19
CA VAL A 44 -2.18 15.87 15.55
C VAL A 44 -2.84 16.26 14.22
N SER A 45 -3.52 15.33 13.54
CA SER A 45 -4.09 15.53 12.20
C SER A 45 -5.32 16.45 12.13
N GLY A 46 -5.84 16.94 13.27
CA GLY A 46 -7.01 17.81 13.30
C GLY A 46 -8.33 17.11 12.99
N ILE A 47 -8.35 15.77 12.99
CA ILE A 47 -9.55 14.96 12.81
C ILE A 47 -10.39 15.04 14.10
N PRO A 48 -11.71 15.31 14.04
CA PRO A 48 -12.59 15.29 15.20
C PRO A 48 -12.53 13.93 15.92
N GLU A 49 -12.61 13.94 17.25
CA GLU A 49 -12.52 12.71 18.06
C GLU A 49 -13.61 11.68 17.71
N GLU A 50 -14.80 12.17 17.32
CA GLU A 50 -15.93 11.34 16.86
C GLU A 50 -15.53 10.46 15.67
N HIS A 51 -14.73 10.99 14.75
CA HIS A 51 -14.27 10.27 13.58
C HIS A 51 -13.04 9.39 13.85
N LEU A 52 -12.26 9.66 14.89
CA LEU A 52 -11.14 8.80 15.30
C LEU A 52 -11.62 7.49 15.93
N ARG A 53 -12.74 7.51 16.67
CA ARG A 53 -13.28 6.32 17.33
C ARG A 53 -13.97 5.33 16.37
N ARG A 54 -14.17 5.72 15.11
CA ARG A 54 -14.92 4.92 14.14
C ARG A 54 -14.19 3.64 13.74
N LYS A 55 -14.96 2.63 13.38
CA LYS A 55 -14.44 1.35 12.88
C LYS A 55 -14.22 1.40 11.38
N VAL A 56 -13.03 1.01 10.94
CA VAL A 56 -12.64 0.94 9.53
C VAL A 56 -12.53 -0.50 9.05
N VAL A 57 -12.80 -0.71 7.76
CA VAL A 57 -12.67 -2.03 7.12
C VAL A 57 -11.54 -1.98 6.12
N ILE A 58 -10.48 -2.76 6.38
CA ILE A 58 -9.36 -2.91 5.46
C ILE A 58 -9.68 -4.09 4.54
N TYR A 59 -9.82 -3.82 3.25
CA TYR A 59 -10.22 -4.83 2.29
C TYR A 59 -9.50 -4.67 0.95
N SER A 60 -9.36 -5.79 0.24
CA SER A 60 -9.06 -5.78 -1.19
C SER A 60 -10.38 -5.87 -1.94
N PRO A 61 -10.73 -4.92 -2.81
CA PRO A 61 -11.94 -4.99 -3.62
C PRO A 61 -11.99 -6.28 -4.42
N ALA A 62 -13.17 -6.90 -4.44
CA ALA A 62 -13.43 -8.04 -5.30
C ALA A 62 -13.49 -7.59 -6.77
N ARG A 63 -13.25 -8.52 -7.69
CA ARG A 63 -13.46 -8.26 -9.12
C ARG A 63 -14.93 -7.92 -9.37
N THR A 64 -15.20 -6.87 -10.14
CA THR A 64 -16.55 -6.53 -10.60
C THR A 64 -17.13 -7.71 -11.37
N ALA A 65 -18.25 -8.29 -10.92
CA ALA A 65 -18.82 -9.51 -11.51
C ALA A 65 -19.17 -9.37 -12.99
N SER A 66 -19.61 -8.17 -13.40
CA SER A 66 -19.94 -7.86 -14.80
C SER A 66 -18.72 -7.79 -15.73
N GLN A 67 -17.50 -7.70 -15.20
CA GLN A 67 -16.26 -7.56 -15.98
C GLN A 67 -15.29 -8.72 -15.71
N GLN A 68 -14.56 -9.15 -16.75
CA GLN A 68 -13.57 -10.23 -16.58
C GLN A 68 -12.17 -9.72 -16.21
N GLY A 69 -11.87 -8.44 -16.42
CA GLY A 69 -10.56 -7.85 -16.16
C GLY A 69 -10.16 -7.87 -14.68
N SER A 70 -8.87 -8.13 -14.41
CA SER A 70 -8.30 -8.22 -13.06
C SER A 70 -7.51 -6.98 -12.63
N GLY A 71 -7.37 -5.95 -13.46
CA GLY A 71 -6.46 -4.82 -13.21
C GLY A 71 -6.75 -3.98 -11.95
N LYS A 72 -8.01 -3.99 -11.46
CA LYS A 72 -8.39 -3.29 -10.23
C LYS A 72 -8.24 -4.14 -8.96
N VAL A 73 -7.93 -5.44 -9.11
CA VAL A 73 -7.79 -6.39 -7.99
C VAL A 73 -6.36 -6.30 -7.44
N GLY A 74 -6.20 -6.52 -6.13
CA GLY A 74 -4.89 -6.53 -5.47
C GLY A 74 -4.49 -5.22 -4.82
N ARG A 75 -5.19 -4.12 -5.13
CA ARG A 75 -5.11 -2.86 -4.37
C ARG A 75 -5.82 -3.04 -3.03
N TRP A 76 -5.22 -2.55 -1.96
CA TRP A 76 -5.84 -2.51 -0.63
C TRP A 76 -6.50 -1.16 -0.41
N LYS A 77 -7.68 -1.15 0.20
CA LYS A 77 -8.44 0.05 0.52
C LYS A 77 -8.89 0.04 1.96
N ILE A 78 -9.07 1.23 2.52
CA ILE A 78 -9.67 1.44 3.83
C ILE A 78 -11.07 2.01 3.62
N ASN A 79 -12.10 1.24 3.97
CA ASN A 79 -13.48 1.71 3.95
C ASN A 79 -13.88 2.27 5.31
N PHE A 80 -14.58 3.40 5.27
CA PHE A 80 -15.31 3.94 6.42
C PHE A 80 -16.77 3.54 6.27
N LEU A 81 -17.33 2.87 7.27
CA LEU A 81 -18.76 2.59 7.29
C LEU A 81 -19.51 3.93 7.36
N SER A 82 -20.20 4.30 6.29
CA SER A 82 -20.93 5.56 6.22
C SER A 82 -22.21 5.50 7.04
N THR A 83 -22.46 6.52 7.84
CA THR A 83 -23.57 6.53 8.81
C THR A 83 -24.93 6.71 8.14
N GLN A 84 -25.13 7.81 7.40
CA GLN A 84 -26.46 8.17 6.89
C GLN A 84 -26.37 8.97 5.59
N LYS A 85 -27.23 8.61 4.65
CA LYS A 85 -27.49 9.35 3.41
C LYS A 85 -28.99 9.61 3.34
N TRP A 86 -29.39 10.81 2.94
CA TRP A 86 -30.78 11.22 2.83
C TRP A 86 -31.04 11.94 1.52
N GLU A 87 -32.32 12.05 1.15
CA GLU A 87 -32.74 12.81 -0.03
C GLU A 87 -32.88 14.29 0.31
N ASN A 88 -32.32 15.15 -0.54
CA ASN A 88 -32.49 16.59 -0.43
C ASN A 88 -33.92 17.00 -0.85
N PRO A 89 -34.74 17.61 0.02
CA PRO A 89 -36.14 17.92 -0.28
C PRO A 89 -36.36 18.88 -1.44
N LEU A 90 -35.35 19.66 -1.84
CA LEU A 90 -35.47 20.61 -2.96
C LEU A 90 -35.27 19.94 -4.33
N MET A 91 -34.17 19.18 -4.49
CA MET A 91 -33.73 18.65 -5.80
C MET A 91 -33.78 17.11 -5.90
N GLY A 92 -34.02 16.41 -4.80
CA GLY A 92 -33.99 14.93 -4.77
C GLY A 92 -32.60 14.30 -4.79
N TRP A 93 -31.52 15.08 -4.67
CA TRP A 93 -30.16 14.55 -4.67
C TRP A 93 -29.81 13.85 -3.35
N THR A 94 -28.91 12.87 -3.41
CA THR A 94 -28.40 12.19 -2.21
C THR A 94 -27.43 13.09 -1.45
N SER A 95 -27.87 13.59 -0.30
CA SER A 95 -27.06 14.34 0.66
C SER A 95 -26.49 13.43 1.73
N THR A 96 -25.36 13.81 2.32
CA THR A 96 -24.73 13.13 3.44
C THR A 96 -24.05 14.13 4.37
N GLY A 97 -23.99 13.80 5.66
CA GLY A 97 -23.27 14.59 6.67
C GLY A 97 -21.92 13.99 7.06
N ASP A 98 -21.53 12.83 6.52
CA ASP A 98 -20.26 12.17 6.85
C ASP A 98 -19.14 12.67 5.92
N PRO A 99 -18.08 13.32 6.45
CA PRO A 99 -16.97 13.81 5.63
C PRO A 99 -16.17 12.69 4.97
N TYR A 100 -16.17 11.48 5.54
CA TYR A 100 -15.39 10.35 5.00
C TYR A 100 -16.16 9.49 3.99
N ALA A 101 -17.40 9.86 3.67
CA ALA A 101 -18.26 9.07 2.78
C ALA A 101 -17.61 8.76 1.42
N ASN A 102 -16.77 9.68 0.89
CA ASN A 102 -16.09 9.52 -0.40
C ASN A 102 -14.58 9.21 -0.25
N VAL A 103 -13.97 9.57 0.88
CA VAL A 103 -12.53 9.45 1.10
C VAL A 103 -12.06 7.99 1.07
N GLY A 104 -12.84 7.08 1.66
CA GLY A 104 -12.48 5.65 1.71
C GLY A 104 -12.47 4.98 0.34
N GLU A 105 -13.34 5.40 -0.58
CA GLU A 105 -13.44 4.79 -1.90
C GLU A 105 -12.50 5.41 -2.93
N ALA A 106 -12.32 6.74 -2.87
CA ALA A 106 -11.55 7.49 -3.87
C ALA A 106 -10.09 7.73 -3.47
N GLY A 107 -9.80 7.97 -2.18
CA GLY A 107 -8.52 8.54 -1.76
C GLY A 107 -7.55 7.57 -1.08
N LEU A 108 -8.03 6.53 -0.39
CA LEU A 108 -7.19 5.66 0.45
C LEU A 108 -6.92 4.31 -0.22
N THR A 109 -5.99 4.32 -1.18
CA THR A 109 -5.49 3.08 -1.81
C THR A 109 -4.05 2.79 -1.41
N PHE A 110 -3.77 1.53 -1.14
CA PHE A 110 -2.48 1.03 -0.68
C PHE A 110 -2.05 -0.17 -1.52
N ASP A 111 -0.75 -0.39 -1.60
CA ASP A 111 -0.17 -1.51 -2.34
C ASP A 111 -0.21 -2.80 -1.52
N SER A 112 -0.03 -2.68 -0.20
CA SER A 112 0.05 -3.82 0.72
C SER A 112 -0.99 -3.75 1.84
N ALA A 113 -1.32 -4.93 2.39
CA ALA A 113 -2.18 -5.01 3.56
C ALA A 113 -1.53 -4.40 4.81
N GLU A 114 -0.21 -4.53 4.90
CA GLU A 114 0.58 -4.07 6.05
C GLU A 114 0.68 -2.55 6.07
N SER A 115 0.90 -1.91 4.92
CA SER A 115 0.86 -0.44 4.81
C SER A 115 -0.50 0.11 5.21
N ALA A 116 -1.60 -0.56 4.83
CA ALA A 116 -2.95 -0.13 5.22
C ALA A 116 -3.19 -0.29 6.73
N LYS A 117 -2.68 -1.35 7.35
CA LYS A 117 -2.75 -1.56 8.81
C LYS A 117 -1.93 -0.52 9.57
N ALA A 118 -0.67 -0.34 9.18
CA ALA A 118 0.21 0.64 9.78
C ALA A 118 -0.39 2.06 9.67
N PHE A 119 -1.03 2.39 8.56
CA PHE A 119 -1.74 3.67 8.42
C PHE A 119 -2.91 3.80 9.41
N ALA A 120 -3.74 2.76 9.55
CA ALA A 120 -4.85 2.76 10.50
C ALA A 120 -4.37 2.83 11.97
N GLU A 121 -3.31 2.10 12.33
CA GLU A 121 -2.72 2.09 13.67
C GLU A 121 -2.09 3.44 14.04
N LYS A 122 -1.40 4.09 13.09
CA LYS A 122 -0.87 5.45 13.26
C LYS A 122 -1.97 6.47 13.59
N HIS A 123 -3.13 6.35 12.95
CA HIS A 123 -4.29 7.22 13.19
C HIS A 123 -5.16 6.77 14.37
N GLY A 124 -4.90 5.59 14.95
CA GLY A 124 -5.66 5.05 16.07
C GLY A 124 -7.04 4.48 15.70
N TRP A 125 -7.26 4.12 14.44
CA TRP A 125 -8.54 3.56 14.00
C TRP A 125 -8.67 2.06 14.30
N ASN A 126 -9.84 1.67 14.80
CA ASN A 126 -10.18 0.27 15.00
C ASN A 126 -10.48 -0.42 13.66
N TYR A 127 -9.68 -1.41 13.26
CA TYR A 127 -9.82 -2.04 11.94
C TYR A 127 -10.31 -3.49 11.94
N VAL A 128 -10.99 -3.90 10.87
CA VAL A 128 -11.26 -5.31 10.54
C VAL A 128 -10.72 -5.63 9.16
N ARG A 129 -9.99 -6.74 9.04
CA ARG A 129 -9.42 -7.20 7.78
C ARG A 129 -10.35 -8.19 7.07
N LYS A 130 -10.63 -7.95 5.79
CA LYS A 130 -11.34 -8.89 4.91
C LYS A 130 -10.50 -9.17 3.66
N ARG A 131 -10.21 -10.45 3.38
CA ARG A 131 -9.51 -10.88 2.16
C ARG A 131 -10.48 -11.62 1.26
N HIS A 132 -10.67 -11.12 0.04
CA HIS A 132 -11.45 -11.78 -1.00
C HIS A 132 -10.50 -12.21 -2.13
N THR A 133 -9.87 -13.37 -1.99
CA THR A 133 -9.09 -13.99 -3.07
C THR A 133 -9.85 -15.19 -3.62
N PRO A 134 -10.17 -15.24 -4.93
CA PRO A 134 -10.79 -16.42 -5.52
C PRO A 134 -9.80 -17.59 -5.52
N LEU A 135 -10.29 -18.78 -5.19
CA LEU A 135 -9.51 -20.02 -5.32
C LEU A 135 -9.47 -20.43 -6.80
N LEU A 136 -8.25 -20.62 -7.34
CA LEU A 136 -8.07 -21.12 -8.69
C LEU A 136 -8.35 -22.62 -8.70
N LYS A 137 -9.46 -23.01 -9.33
CA LYS A 137 -9.79 -24.43 -9.53
C LYS A 137 -9.10 -24.92 -10.80
N PRO A 138 -8.47 -26.12 -10.80
CA PRO A 138 -7.99 -26.73 -12.02
C PRO A 138 -9.19 -26.96 -12.95
N LYS A 139 -9.03 -26.63 -14.23
CA LYS A 139 -10.04 -26.83 -15.27
C LYS A 139 -9.35 -27.44 -16.48
N ALA A 140 -9.75 -28.64 -16.88
CA ALA A 140 -9.26 -29.28 -18.08
C ALA A 140 -10.40 -29.48 -19.07
N TYR A 141 -10.21 -29.07 -20.33
CA TYR A 141 -11.24 -29.21 -21.36
C TYR A 141 -11.61 -30.68 -21.63
N ALA A 142 -10.68 -31.62 -21.43
CA ALA A 142 -10.91 -33.05 -21.54
C ALA A 142 -11.97 -33.58 -20.55
N GLU A 143 -12.18 -32.91 -19.41
CA GLU A 143 -13.21 -33.29 -18.44
C GLU A 143 -14.63 -33.20 -19.01
N ASN A 144 -14.83 -32.34 -20.02
CA ASN A 144 -16.12 -32.20 -20.70
C ASN A 144 -16.55 -33.48 -21.42
N PHE A 145 -15.59 -34.32 -21.85
CA PHE A 145 -15.84 -35.56 -22.61
C PHE A 145 -15.52 -36.83 -21.81
N LYS A 146 -15.36 -36.73 -20.49
CA LYS A 146 -15.07 -37.90 -19.65
C LYS A 146 -16.26 -38.88 -19.69
N TRP A 147 -15.97 -40.16 -19.92
CA TRP A 147 -16.96 -41.23 -19.87
C TRP A 147 -17.69 -41.22 -18.52
N ARG A 148 -19.03 -41.08 -18.54
CA ARG A 148 -19.89 -40.93 -17.34
C ARG A 148 -20.42 -42.26 -16.79
N GLY A 149 -20.02 -43.38 -17.38
CA GLY A 149 -20.55 -44.71 -17.05
C GLY A 149 -21.92 -44.98 -17.69
N PRO A 150 -22.44 -46.20 -17.53
CA PRO A 150 -23.79 -46.55 -17.97
C PRO A 150 -24.85 -45.73 -17.22
N PRO A 151 -26.03 -45.49 -17.83
CA PRO A 151 -27.13 -44.78 -17.16
C PRO A 151 -27.53 -45.53 -15.88
N LYS A 152 -27.74 -44.78 -14.79
CA LYS A 152 -28.25 -45.37 -13.55
C LYS A 152 -29.68 -45.85 -13.80
N PRO A 153 -30.05 -47.08 -13.36
CA PRO A 153 -31.44 -47.51 -13.44
C PRO A 153 -32.30 -46.57 -12.59
N GLU A 154 -33.36 -46.04 -13.18
CA GLU A 154 -34.37 -45.26 -12.45
C GLU A 154 -34.94 -46.13 -11.34
N GLN A 155 -34.82 -45.66 -10.09
CA GLN A 155 -35.49 -46.29 -8.95
C GLN A 155 -36.98 -45.97 -9.08
N ALA A 156 -37.76 -47.01 -9.38
CA ALA A 156 -39.23 -46.99 -9.36
C ALA A 156 -39.75 -46.98 -7.92
#